data_AF-A0A819ZMW9-F1
#
_entry.id   AF-A0A819ZMW9-F1
#
_cell.length_a   1.000
_cell.length_b   1.000
_cell.length_c   1.000
_cell.angle_alpha   90.00
_cell.angle_beta   90.00
_cell.angle_gamma   90.00
#
_symmetry.space_group_name_H-M   'P 1'
#
loop_
_entity.id
_entity.type
_entity.pdbx_description
1 polymer ?
#
loop_
_entity_poly.entity_id
_entity_poly.type
_entity_poly.pdbx_seq_one_letter_code
_entity_poly.pdbx_strand_id
1 'polypeptide(L)'
;MVSNVFYKTRYHIGKSVKEFLTGYFTEYETPKLVVINNPKYATLLRIIQILILLYSVIYLLIYEKGYQKQDTAPIFAVTLKVKGIGYVQTTENKTIIIDVADYIIPASENNAIFIMTSFIQTDQTRSICAESKKVRGAKCKDDSDCFNKTFTPYMNGRWTGRCLLPPDTNVANETTNVTKTPTGLCEYA
;
A
#
# COMPACT_ATOMS: atom_id res chain seq x y z
N MET A 1 55.25 29.23 -20.81
CA MET A 1 56.69 29.22 -21.13
C MET A 1 57.00 27.85 -21.72
N VAL A 2 57.10 27.80 -23.06
CA VAL A 2 57.74 26.84 -23.99
C VAL A 2 57.75 25.36 -23.54
N SER A 3 57.15 24.39 -24.25
CA SER A 3 57.65 23.97 -25.56
C SER A 3 56.70 23.00 -26.30
N ASN A 4 56.34 23.37 -27.53
CA ASN A 4 56.30 22.54 -28.74
C ASN A 4 55.36 21.32 -28.78
N VAL A 5 54.13 21.59 -29.22
CA VAL A 5 53.36 20.68 -30.07
C VAL A 5 54.18 20.37 -31.33
N PHE A 6 54.89 19.25 -31.34
CA PHE A 6 55.61 18.73 -32.50
C PHE A 6 54.62 18.04 -33.45
N TYR A 7 54.02 18.79 -34.36
CA TYR A 7 53.43 18.21 -35.57
C TYR A 7 54.57 17.76 -36.49
N LYS A 8 54.71 16.45 -36.72
CA LYS A 8 55.65 15.90 -37.70
C LYS A 8 54.93 15.69 -39.03
N THR A 9 54.80 16.74 -39.84
CA THR A 9 54.47 16.59 -41.27
C THR A 9 55.74 16.26 -42.06
N ARG A 10 56.00 14.98 -42.30
CA ARG A 10 56.92 14.54 -43.35
C ARG A 10 56.11 14.05 -44.56
N TYR A 11 55.98 14.89 -45.58
CA TYR A 11 55.59 14.45 -46.92
C TYR A 11 56.79 13.73 -47.57
N HIS A 12 56.62 12.43 -47.89
CA HIS A 12 57.58 11.67 -48.69
C HIS A 12 57.01 11.50 -50.11
N ILE A 13 57.55 12.30 -51.04
CA ILE A 13 57.34 12.23 -52.49
C ILE A 13 58.09 10.98 -53.02
N GLY A 14 57.35 9.95 -53.47
CA GLY A 14 57.92 8.84 -54.27
C GLY A 14 57.64 7.38 -53.88
N LYS A 15 56.48 7.01 -53.28
CA LYS A 15 56.10 5.59 -53.07
C LYS A 15 54.83 5.17 -53.83
N SER A 16 54.83 3.94 -54.35
CA SER A 16 53.75 3.33 -55.14
C SER A 16 52.42 3.21 -54.35
N VAL A 17 51.28 3.40 -55.02
CA VAL A 17 49.92 3.37 -54.43
C VAL A 17 49.65 2.10 -53.59
N LYS A 18 50.23 0.95 -53.98
CA LYS A 18 50.16 -0.29 -53.20
C LYS A 18 50.82 -0.16 -51.82
N GLU A 19 51.97 0.51 -51.72
CA GLU A 19 52.67 0.71 -50.45
C GLU A 19 51.95 1.71 -49.54
N PHE A 20 51.28 2.71 -50.13
CA PHE A 20 50.46 3.69 -49.40
C PHE A 20 49.21 3.05 -48.80
N LEU A 21 48.52 2.20 -49.59
CA LEU A 21 47.37 1.44 -49.10
C LEU A 21 47.76 0.45 -48.00
N THR A 22 48.87 -0.28 -48.14
CA THR A 22 49.34 -1.17 -47.07
C THR A 22 49.75 -0.41 -45.81
N GLY A 23 50.39 0.75 -45.93
CA GLY A 23 50.76 1.58 -44.77
C GLY A 23 49.53 2.02 -43.98
N TYR A 24 48.50 2.53 -44.65
CA TYR A 24 47.30 3.05 -43.99
C TYR A 24 46.49 1.98 -43.23
N PHE A 25 46.40 0.75 -43.75
CA PHE A 25 45.69 -0.34 -43.07
C PHE A 25 46.54 -1.07 -42.01
N THR A 26 47.86 -0.90 -42.02
CA THR A 26 48.77 -1.57 -41.05
C THR A 26 49.42 -0.62 -40.06
N GLU A 27 49.17 0.69 -40.17
CA GLU A 27 49.63 1.68 -39.20
C GLU A 27 48.70 1.72 -37.98
N TYR A 28 49.23 1.22 -36.87
CA TYR A 28 48.68 1.40 -35.55
C TYR A 28 49.53 2.42 -34.79
N GLU A 29 49.04 3.66 -34.73
CA GLU A 29 49.70 4.70 -33.94
C GLU A 29 49.46 4.45 -32.45
N THR A 30 50.54 4.15 -31.71
CA THR A 30 50.50 4.10 -30.25
C THR A 30 50.91 5.46 -29.69
N PRO A 31 50.18 5.99 -28.68
CA PRO A 31 50.57 7.22 -28.04
C PRO A 31 51.96 7.04 -27.41
N LYS A 32 52.87 7.95 -27.72
CA LYS A 32 54.21 7.93 -27.15
C LYS A 32 54.13 8.26 -25.65
N LEU A 33 54.30 7.24 -24.81
CA LEU A 33 54.22 7.34 -23.36
C LEU A 33 55.55 7.88 -22.78
N VAL A 34 55.45 8.80 -21.83
CA VAL A 34 56.59 9.29 -21.05
C VAL A 34 56.53 8.66 -19.66
N VAL A 35 57.54 7.85 -19.32
CA VAL A 35 57.63 7.17 -18.02
C VAL A 35 58.36 8.08 -17.03
N ILE A 36 57.66 8.49 -15.96
CA ILE A 36 58.25 9.29 -14.88
C ILE A 36 58.68 8.34 -13.76
N ASN A 37 59.99 8.18 -13.56
CA ASN A 37 60.53 7.27 -12.56
C ASN A 37 60.58 7.93 -11.17
N ASN A 38 59.46 7.90 -10.45
CA ASN A 38 59.39 8.37 -9.07
C ASN A 38 58.51 7.46 -8.20
N PRO A 39 59.06 6.86 -7.12
CA PRO A 39 58.36 5.85 -6.33
C PRO A 39 57.13 6.41 -5.61
N LYS A 40 57.10 7.70 -5.25
CA LYS A 40 55.97 8.31 -4.54
C LYS A 40 54.71 8.34 -5.40
N TYR A 41 54.85 8.80 -6.65
CA TYR A 41 53.74 8.84 -7.61
C TYR A 41 53.32 7.44 -8.06
N ALA A 42 54.27 6.51 -8.21
CA ALA A 42 53.98 5.12 -8.52
C ALA A 42 53.13 4.45 -7.44
N THR A 43 53.49 4.62 -6.16
CA THR A 43 52.74 4.06 -5.03
C THR A 43 51.35 4.67 -4.92
N LEU A 44 51.21 6.00 -5.09
CA LEU A 44 49.91 6.67 -5.05
C LEU A 44 48.94 6.12 -6.12
N LEU A 45 49.42 5.96 -7.36
CA LEU A 45 48.62 5.38 -8.44
C LEU A 45 48.23 3.93 -8.15
N ARG A 46 49.12 3.13 -7.54
CA ARG A 46 48.79 1.75 -7.13
C ARG A 46 47.76 1.67 -6.02
N ILE A 47 47.81 2.56 -5.03
CA ILE A 47 46.80 2.63 -3.96
C ILE A 47 45.43 2.98 -4.53
N ILE A 48 45.36 3.99 -5.41
CA ILE A 48 44.10 4.39 -6.06
C ILE A 48 43.53 3.22 -6.88
N GLN A 49 44.38 2.51 -7.63
CA GLN A 49 43.96 1.33 -8.39
C GLN A 49 43.38 0.23 -7.49
N ILE A 50 44.03 -0.07 -6.36
CA ILE A 50 43.54 -1.05 -5.39
C ILE A 50 42.22 -0.59 -4.76
N LEU A 51 42.09 0.69 -4.42
CA LEU A 51 40.85 1.23 -3.84
C LEU A 51 39.67 1.07 -4.80
N ILE A 52 39.85 1.43 -6.07
CA ILE A 52 38.82 1.29 -7.10
C ILE A 52 38.44 -0.19 -7.29
N LEU A 53 39.44 -1.08 -7.36
CA LEU A 53 39.20 -2.52 -7.49
C LEU A 53 38.43 -3.06 -6.29
N LEU A 54 38.87 -2.74 -5.07
CA LEU A 54 38.25 -3.18 -3.83
C LEU A 54 36.81 -2.69 -3.71
N TYR A 55 36.55 -1.41 -4.00
CA TYR A 55 35.21 -0.85 -4.02
C TYR A 55 34.33 -1.58 -5.04
N SER A 56 34.83 -1.79 -6.26
CA SER A 56 34.07 -2.47 -7.31
C SER A 56 33.72 -3.92 -6.92
N VAL A 57 34.67 -4.68 -6.35
CA VAL A 57 34.42 -6.07 -5.96
C VAL A 57 33.51 -6.16 -4.74
N ILE A 58 33.79 -5.41 -3.67
CA ILE A 58 33.00 -5.50 -2.44
C ILE A 58 31.60 -4.92 -2.64
N TYR A 59 31.51 -3.72 -3.21
CA TYR A 59 30.22 -3.04 -3.34
C TYR A 59 29.42 -3.57 -4.54
N LEU A 60 29.95 -3.47 -5.77
CA LEU A 60 29.16 -3.80 -6.96
C LEU A 60 28.93 -5.30 -7.12
N LEU A 61 29.94 -6.13 -6.84
CA LEU A 61 29.80 -7.58 -7.04
C LEU A 61 29.18 -8.27 -5.83
N ILE A 62 29.65 -8.02 -4.61
CA ILE A 62 29.16 -8.76 -3.44
C ILE A 62 27.86 -8.15 -2.91
N TYR A 63 27.84 -6.84 -2.63
CA TYR A 63 26.68 -6.19 -2.01
C TYR A 63 25.49 -6.06 -2.97
N GLU A 64 25.71 -5.48 -4.16
CA GLU A 64 24.65 -5.31 -5.17
C GLU A 64 24.37 -6.60 -5.96
N LYS A 65 25.19 -7.65 -5.80
CA LYS A 65 25.11 -8.90 -6.56
C LYS A 65 25.08 -8.67 -8.08
N GLY A 66 25.89 -7.74 -8.59
CA GLY A 66 25.94 -7.39 -10.02
C GLY A 66 26.31 -8.53 -10.97
N TYR A 67 26.80 -9.67 -10.44
CA TYR A 67 27.02 -10.89 -11.20
C TYR A 67 25.74 -11.70 -11.46
N GLN A 68 24.62 -11.38 -10.78
CA GLN A 68 23.33 -12.04 -10.93
C GLN A 68 22.36 -11.16 -11.71
N LYS A 69 21.59 -11.77 -12.63
CA LYS A 69 20.42 -11.12 -13.23
C LYS A 69 19.25 -11.27 -12.26
N GLN A 70 18.73 -10.17 -11.74
CA GLN A 70 17.53 -10.18 -10.90
C GLN A 70 16.28 -10.13 -11.78
N ASP A 71 15.35 -11.04 -11.52
CA ASP A 71 14.02 -10.99 -12.10
C ASP A 71 13.16 -9.99 -11.31
N THR A 72 12.67 -8.97 -11.99
CA THR A 72 11.92 -7.85 -11.38
C THR A 72 10.42 -8.11 -11.32
N ALA A 73 9.91 -9.11 -12.04
CA ALA A 73 8.48 -9.39 -12.11
C ALA A 73 8.17 -10.89 -12.04
N PRO A 74 8.50 -11.55 -10.92
CA PRO A 74 8.10 -12.93 -10.72
C PRO A 74 6.56 -13.06 -10.66
N ILE A 75 6.03 -14.04 -11.38
CA ILE A 75 4.60 -14.36 -11.39
C ILE A 75 4.33 -15.35 -10.26
N PHE A 76 3.51 -14.95 -9.29
CA PHE A 76 3.08 -15.80 -8.18
C PHE A 76 1.56 -16.00 -8.20
N ALA A 77 1.13 -17.21 -7.83
CA ALA A 77 -0.28 -17.54 -7.64
C ALA A 77 -0.47 -18.23 -6.29
N VAL A 78 -1.42 -17.75 -5.50
CA VAL A 78 -1.74 -18.28 -4.16
C VAL A 78 -3.18 -18.76 -4.16
N THR A 79 -3.41 -20.00 -3.75
CA THR A 79 -4.74 -20.58 -3.61
C THR A 79 -4.94 -21.03 -2.17
N LEU A 80 -5.94 -20.47 -1.50
CA LEU A 80 -6.26 -20.76 -0.11
C LEU A 80 -7.50 -21.67 -0.04
N LYS A 81 -7.44 -22.68 0.84
CA LYS A 81 -8.58 -23.56 1.15
C LYS A 81 -8.65 -23.77 2.65
N VAL A 82 -9.73 -23.31 3.26
CA VAL A 82 -9.97 -23.45 4.69
C VAL A 82 -10.79 -24.70 4.97
N LYS A 83 -10.57 -25.29 6.15
CA LYS A 83 -11.32 -26.43 6.67
C LYS A 83 -11.62 -26.18 8.14
N GLY A 84 -12.83 -26.48 8.55
CA GLY A 84 -13.24 -26.39 9.95
C GLY A 84 -14.74 -26.15 10.07
N ILE A 85 -15.30 -26.60 11.18
CA ILE A 85 -16.69 -26.35 11.58
C ILE A 85 -16.66 -25.62 12.93
N GLY A 86 -17.57 -24.67 13.11
CA GLY A 86 -17.74 -23.91 14.34
C GLY A 86 -19.11 -24.16 14.97
N TYR A 87 -19.18 -23.97 16.29
CA TYR A 87 -20.43 -24.05 17.06
C TYR A 87 -20.65 -22.72 17.76
N VAL A 88 -21.83 -22.13 17.57
CA VAL A 88 -22.20 -20.86 18.18
C VAL A 88 -23.50 -21.01 18.94
N GLN A 89 -23.51 -20.54 20.19
CA GLN A 89 -24.73 -20.44 20.99
C GLN A 89 -25.35 -19.06 20.80
N THR A 90 -26.58 -19.04 20.31
CA THR A 90 -27.36 -17.80 20.10
C THR A 90 -27.99 -17.34 21.42
N THR A 91 -28.36 -16.06 21.50
CA THR A 91 -29.09 -15.48 22.66
C THR A 91 -30.39 -16.22 22.99
N GLU A 92 -30.99 -16.92 22.04
CA GLU A 92 -32.19 -17.76 22.22
C GLU A 92 -31.87 -19.20 22.67
N ASN A 93 -30.65 -19.46 23.16
CA ASN A 93 -30.13 -20.80 23.50
C ASN A 93 -30.19 -21.81 22.34
N LYS A 94 -30.20 -21.31 21.10
CA LYS A 94 -30.12 -22.12 19.89
C LYS A 94 -28.66 -22.33 19.52
N THR A 95 -28.24 -23.59 19.43
CA THR A 95 -26.93 -23.95 18.87
C THR A 95 -27.00 -23.92 17.34
N ILE A 96 -26.15 -23.10 16.73
CA ILE A 96 -25.98 -23.01 15.28
C ILE A 96 -24.62 -23.63 14.94
N ILE A 97 -24.62 -24.52 13.95
CA ILE A 97 -23.39 -25.05 13.35
C ILE A 97 -23.06 -24.16 12.17
N ILE A 98 -21.82 -23.70 12.12
CA ILE A 98 -21.33 -22.80 11.07
C ILE A 98 -20.21 -23.52 10.34
N ASP A 99 -20.28 -23.55 9.00
CA ASP A 99 -19.28 -24.20 8.16
C ASP A 99 -18.44 -23.21 7.34
N VAL A 100 -17.56 -23.76 6.51
CA VAL A 100 -16.66 -23.00 5.64
C VAL A 100 -17.42 -22.07 4.68
N ALA A 101 -18.63 -22.44 4.26
CA ALA A 101 -19.44 -21.63 3.35
C ALA A 101 -20.09 -20.42 4.06
N ASP A 102 -20.30 -20.51 5.38
CA ASP A 102 -20.93 -19.46 6.16
C ASP A 102 -19.94 -18.38 6.63
N TYR A 103 -18.74 -18.75 7.10
CA TYR A 103 -17.78 -17.78 7.66
C TYR A 103 -16.75 -17.23 6.68
N ILE A 104 -16.74 -17.69 5.42
CA ILE A 104 -15.81 -17.21 4.37
C ILE A 104 -16.58 -16.50 3.28
N ILE A 105 -16.43 -15.17 3.23
CA ILE A 105 -17.17 -14.31 2.31
C ILE A 105 -16.18 -13.30 1.71
N PRO A 106 -15.95 -13.30 0.38
CA PRO A 106 -16.44 -14.26 -0.61
C PRO A 106 -15.71 -15.61 -0.56
N ALA A 107 -16.30 -16.67 -1.12
CA ALA A 107 -15.70 -18.01 -1.10
C ALA A 107 -14.34 -18.12 -1.82
N SER A 108 -14.01 -17.16 -2.69
CA SER A 108 -12.71 -17.06 -3.36
C SER A 108 -12.35 -15.60 -3.59
N GLU A 109 -11.20 -15.19 -3.07
CA GLU A 109 -10.63 -13.86 -3.24
C GLU A 109 -9.15 -13.97 -3.59
N ASN A 110 -8.65 -13.07 -4.45
CA ASN A 110 -7.25 -13.08 -4.86
C ASN A 110 -6.39 -12.47 -3.75
N ASN A 111 -5.38 -13.22 -3.29
CA ASN A 111 -4.37 -12.77 -2.32
C ASN A 111 -4.92 -12.32 -0.95
N ALA A 112 -6.17 -12.61 -0.63
CA ALA A 112 -6.80 -12.28 0.64
C ALA A 112 -7.77 -13.38 1.08
N ILE A 113 -8.09 -13.38 2.37
CA ILE A 113 -9.13 -14.22 2.94
C ILE A 113 -9.81 -13.48 4.07
N PHE A 114 -11.15 -13.55 4.09
CA PHE A 114 -11.96 -13.09 5.21
C PHE A 114 -12.48 -14.28 6.01
N ILE A 115 -12.31 -14.23 7.33
CA ILE A 115 -12.81 -15.25 8.26
C ILE A 115 -13.68 -14.55 9.30
N MET A 116 -14.97 -14.86 9.30
CA MET A 116 -15.93 -14.35 10.27
C MET A 116 -15.73 -15.04 11.63
N THR A 117 -15.38 -14.26 12.65
CA THR A 117 -15.18 -14.75 14.03
C THR A 117 -16.33 -14.38 14.98
N SER A 118 -17.08 -13.33 14.64
CA SER A 118 -18.24 -12.85 15.40
C SER A 118 -19.24 -12.21 14.45
N PHE A 119 -20.53 -12.39 14.73
CA PHE A 119 -21.62 -11.81 13.95
C PHE A 119 -22.79 -11.38 14.83
N ILE A 120 -23.54 -10.40 14.34
CA ILE A 120 -24.81 -9.97 14.90
C ILE A 120 -25.85 -10.13 13.79
N GLN A 121 -26.85 -10.97 14.03
CA GLN A 121 -27.97 -11.19 13.11
C GLN A 121 -29.17 -10.37 13.56
N THR A 122 -29.81 -9.66 12.63
CA THR A 122 -31.07 -8.94 12.87
C THR A 122 -32.02 -9.18 11.72
N ASP A 123 -33.26 -9.55 12.02
CA ASP A 123 -34.30 -9.72 11.00
C ASP A 123 -34.91 -8.35 10.69
N GLN A 124 -34.57 -7.81 9.51
CA GLN A 124 -35.01 -6.48 9.07
C GLN A 124 -36.13 -6.60 8.04
N THR A 125 -37.14 -5.73 8.13
CA THR A 125 -38.18 -5.57 7.12
C THR A 125 -38.32 -4.09 6.77
N ARG A 126 -38.81 -3.80 5.56
CA ARG A 126 -39.03 -2.40 5.16
C ARG A 126 -40.30 -1.89 5.82
N SER A 127 -40.12 -1.16 6.90
CA SER A 127 -41.19 -0.50 7.64
C SER A 127 -40.69 0.81 8.22
N ILE A 128 -41.63 1.54 8.81
CA ILE A 128 -41.32 2.75 9.57
C ILE A 128 -41.00 2.33 11.01
N CYS A 129 -39.85 2.75 11.53
CA CYS A 129 -39.31 2.29 12.81
C CYS A 129 -38.69 3.43 13.62
N ALA A 130 -38.61 3.26 14.94
CA ALA A 130 -37.85 4.16 15.81
C ALA A 130 -36.34 3.93 15.65
N GLU A 131 -35.55 4.99 15.57
CA GLU A 131 -34.09 4.91 15.49
C GLU A 131 -33.46 4.43 16.82
N SER A 132 -32.27 3.83 16.75
CA SER A 132 -31.56 3.35 17.95
C SER A 132 -31.11 4.47 18.87
N LYS A 133 -31.24 4.27 20.20
CA LYS A 133 -30.73 5.18 21.25
C LYS A 133 -29.23 5.48 21.15
N LYS A 134 -28.48 4.62 20.46
CA LYS A 134 -27.03 4.75 20.24
C LYS A 134 -26.69 5.78 19.17
N VAL A 135 -27.63 6.07 18.26
CA VAL A 135 -27.42 7.03 17.17
C VAL A 135 -27.48 8.46 17.74
N ARG A 136 -26.44 9.24 17.47
CA ARG A 136 -26.36 10.63 17.92
C ARG A 136 -27.44 11.45 17.24
N GLY A 137 -28.26 12.14 18.03
CA GLY A 137 -29.37 12.95 17.51
C GLY A 137 -30.65 12.15 17.23
N ALA A 138 -30.72 10.86 17.54
CA ALA A 138 -31.96 10.10 17.46
C ALA A 138 -32.95 10.43 18.59
N LYS A 139 -32.48 10.99 19.71
CA LYS A 139 -33.34 11.39 20.83
C LYS A 139 -34.14 12.64 20.47
N CYS A 140 -35.41 12.65 20.80
CA CYS A 140 -36.33 13.77 20.61
C CYS A 140 -37.22 13.96 21.83
N LYS A 141 -37.74 15.17 21.98
CA LYS A 141 -38.82 15.51 22.91
C LYS A 141 -40.12 15.79 22.17
N ASP A 142 -40.01 16.38 20.98
CA ASP A 142 -41.15 16.77 20.14
C ASP A 142 -40.82 16.52 18.66
N ASP A 143 -41.85 16.52 17.80
CA ASP A 143 -41.73 16.28 16.35
C ASP A 143 -40.81 17.31 15.68
N SER A 144 -40.77 18.54 16.18
CA SER A 144 -39.85 19.59 15.69
C SER A 144 -38.38 19.19 15.81
N ASP A 145 -38.03 18.38 16.81
CA ASP A 145 -36.66 17.92 16.96
C ASP A 145 -36.28 17.03 15.78
N CYS A 146 -37.21 16.22 15.25
CA CYS A 146 -36.96 15.26 14.17
C CYS A 146 -37.14 15.86 12.76
N PHE A 147 -37.75 17.04 12.67
CA PHE A 147 -38.06 17.69 11.40
C PHE A 147 -36.79 18.18 10.68
N ASN A 148 -36.69 17.84 9.39
CA ASN A 148 -35.65 18.32 8.46
C ASN A 148 -34.20 18.12 8.93
N LYS A 149 -33.92 17.06 9.71
CA LYS A 149 -32.55 16.68 10.05
C LYS A 149 -31.80 16.20 8.81
N THR A 150 -30.53 16.62 8.71
CA THR A 150 -29.62 16.11 7.69
C THR A 150 -29.38 14.62 7.87
N PHE A 151 -29.51 13.86 6.78
CA PHE A 151 -29.14 12.45 6.75
C PHE A 151 -27.63 12.33 6.96
N THR A 152 -27.22 11.48 7.91
CA THR A 152 -25.82 11.17 8.18
C THR A 152 -25.56 9.68 7.93
N PRO A 153 -24.33 9.28 7.57
CA PRO A 153 -24.01 7.88 7.28
C PRO A 153 -24.14 6.95 8.50
N TYR A 154 -24.39 7.48 9.69
CA TYR A 154 -24.57 6.71 10.93
C TYR A 154 -26.03 6.34 11.22
N MET A 155 -26.96 6.71 10.34
CA MET A 155 -28.38 6.50 10.51
C MET A 155 -28.87 5.33 9.67
N ASN A 156 -29.92 4.65 10.12
CA ASN A 156 -30.44 3.45 9.45
C ASN A 156 -31.43 3.77 8.32
N GLY A 157 -31.96 5.00 8.26
CA GLY A 157 -32.87 5.43 7.20
C GLY A 157 -33.16 6.93 7.20
N ARG A 158 -34.14 7.35 6.41
CA ARG A 158 -34.50 8.78 6.29
C ARG A 158 -35.53 9.14 7.35
N TRP A 159 -35.31 10.25 8.05
CA TRP A 159 -36.26 10.76 9.04
C TRP A 159 -37.62 11.08 8.42
N THR A 160 -38.70 10.65 9.07
CA THR A 160 -40.08 11.02 8.71
C THR A 160 -40.49 12.37 9.29
N GLY A 161 -39.80 12.82 10.34
CA GLY A 161 -40.09 14.06 11.06
C GLY A 161 -40.96 13.87 12.31
N ARG A 162 -41.25 12.62 12.72
CA ARG A 162 -42.03 12.32 13.93
C ARG A 162 -41.15 11.83 15.08
N CYS A 163 -41.55 12.15 16.31
CA CYS A 163 -40.95 11.70 17.55
C CYS A 163 -41.81 10.62 18.21
N LEU A 164 -41.26 9.40 18.34
CA LEU A 164 -41.91 8.30 19.02
C LEU A 164 -41.55 8.35 20.51
N LEU A 165 -42.49 8.81 21.33
CA LEU A 165 -42.35 8.78 22.78
C LEU A 165 -42.54 7.34 23.30
N PRO A 166 -41.83 6.92 24.35
CA PRO A 166 -42.08 5.63 24.99
C PRO A 166 -43.55 5.58 25.47
N PRO A 167 -44.23 4.42 25.39
CA PRO A 167 -45.59 4.30 25.90
C PRO A 167 -45.62 4.72 27.37
N ASP A 168 -46.54 5.61 27.72
CA ASP A 168 -46.67 6.22 29.03
C ASP A 168 -46.79 5.15 30.12
N THR A 169 -45.73 4.91 30.89
CA THR A 169 -45.90 4.40 32.26
C THR A 169 -46.50 5.55 33.07
N ASN A 170 -47.82 5.69 33.03
CA ASN A 170 -48.67 6.51 33.90
C ASN A 170 -48.00 7.79 34.43
N VAL A 171 -47.95 8.84 33.62
CA VAL A 171 -47.78 10.21 34.15
C VAL A 171 -49.16 10.74 34.52
N ALA A 172 -49.64 10.35 35.69
CA ALA A 172 -50.48 11.18 36.52
C ALA A 172 -50.25 10.81 37.98
N ASN A 173 -49.66 11.76 38.71
CA ASN A 173 -49.48 11.81 40.16
C ASN A 173 -48.17 11.21 40.72
N GLU A 174 -47.10 12.00 40.73
CA GLU A 174 -46.49 12.40 42.01
C GLU A 174 -45.47 13.53 41.82
N THR A 175 -45.72 14.62 42.52
CA THR A 175 -44.82 15.76 42.71
C THR A 175 -43.57 15.34 43.48
N THR A 176 -42.49 15.00 42.77
CA THR A 176 -41.13 15.22 43.29
C THR A 176 -40.18 15.60 42.15
N ASN A 177 -39.38 16.64 42.42
CA ASN A 177 -38.50 17.33 41.48
C ASN A 177 -37.33 16.45 41.01
N VAL A 178 -37.58 15.58 40.03
CA VAL A 178 -36.57 15.10 39.07
C VAL A 178 -37.23 15.15 37.69
N THR A 179 -37.04 16.25 36.96
CA THR A 179 -37.47 16.39 35.56
C THR A 179 -36.64 15.46 34.67
N LYS A 180 -36.86 14.15 34.75
CA LYS A 180 -36.56 13.24 33.64
C LYS A 180 -37.63 13.49 32.59
N THR A 181 -37.35 14.43 31.68
CA THR A 181 -38.16 14.55 30.47
C THR A 181 -38.12 13.18 29.77
N PRO A 182 -39.26 12.56 29.42
CA PRO A 182 -39.25 11.33 28.63
C PRO A 182 -38.54 11.65 27.32
N THR A 183 -37.45 10.95 27.05
CA THR A 183 -36.70 11.13 25.80
C THR A 183 -37.21 10.07 24.83
N GLY A 184 -37.98 10.52 23.83
CA GLY A 184 -38.43 9.71 22.71
C GLY A 184 -37.32 9.47 21.68
N LEU A 185 -37.66 8.75 20.63
CA LEU A 185 -36.78 8.44 19.51
C LEU A 185 -37.42 8.88 18.20
N CYS A 186 -36.64 9.54 17.35
CA CYS A 186 -37.08 9.95 16.04
C CYS A 186 -37.37 8.73 15.15
N GLU A 187 -38.41 8.86 14.35
CA GLU A 187 -38.89 7.85 13.42
C GLU A 187 -38.19 7.96 12.05
N TYR A 188 -37.84 6.81 11.46
CA TYR A 188 -37.23 6.72 10.13
C TYR A 188 -37.95 5.71 9.23
N ALA A 189 -37.77 5.87 7.92
CA ALA A 189 -38.30 5.01 6.85
C ALA A 189 -37.22 4.64 5.83
#